data_AF-A0A8S8Y7E9-F1
#
_entry.id   AF-A0A8S8Y7E9-F1
#
_cell.length_a   1.000
_cell.length_b   1.000
_cell.length_c   1.000
_cell.angle_alpha   90.00
_cell.angle_beta   90.00
_cell.angle_gamma   90.00
#
_symmetry.space_group_name_H-M   'P 1'
#
loop_
_entity.id
_entity.type
_entity.pdbx_description
1 polymer ?
#
loop_
_entity_poly.entity_id
_entity_poly.type
_entity_poly.pdbx_seq_one_letter_code
_entity_poly.pdbx_strand_id
1 'polypeptide(L)'
;MSITAEEILAEIGPVQEVLDAHDGVVNVIDTSDGNIMLSLDGGCNGCSSTPMTAMQIYYSLKKLDHVNDVIFVNGELPEYMRTFIDQKMAKEAEEGPKDGDEPGEPQGEIV
;
A
#
# COMPACT_ATOMS: atom_id res chain seq x y z
N MET A 1 -17.62 11.01 5.11
CA MET A 1 -18.29 9.76 4.70
C MET A 1 -17.30 8.66 4.94
N SER A 2 -17.73 7.53 5.48
CA SER A 2 -16.87 6.37 5.68
C SER A 2 -16.77 5.59 4.37
N ILE A 3 -15.57 5.20 3.96
CA ILE A 3 -15.38 4.33 2.79
C ILE A 3 -15.92 2.93 3.11
N THR A 4 -16.55 2.28 2.15
CA THR A 4 -17.02 0.90 2.30
C THR A 4 -15.91 -0.10 1.97
N ALA A 5 -16.04 -1.33 2.47
CA ALA A 5 -15.11 -2.42 2.11
C ALA A 5 -15.11 -2.68 0.59
N GLU A 6 -16.26 -2.59 -0.06
CA GLU A 6 -16.38 -2.77 -1.51
C GLU A 6 -15.63 -1.68 -2.29
N GLU A 7 -15.71 -0.43 -1.85
CA GLU A 7 -14.93 0.66 -2.43
C GLU A 7 -13.42 0.46 -2.25
N ILE A 8 -12.99 0.03 -1.05
CA ILE A 8 -11.57 -0.31 -0.81
C ILE A 8 -11.09 -1.39 -1.77
N LEU A 9 -11.87 -2.47 -1.91
CA LEU A 9 -11.54 -3.58 -2.81
C LEU A 9 -11.50 -3.14 -4.27
N ALA A 10 -12.39 -2.22 -4.68
CA ALA A 10 -12.38 -1.65 -6.03
C ALA A 10 -11.13 -0.81 -6.30
N GLU A 11 -10.70 0.01 -5.34
CA GLU A 11 -9.50 0.87 -5.45
C GLU A 11 -8.21 0.04 -5.51
N ILE A 12 -8.14 -1.09 -4.80
CA ILE A 12 -7.01 -2.02 -4.87
C ILE A 12 -7.16 -3.05 -6.01
N GLY A 13 -8.11 -2.88 -6.92
CA GLY A 13 -8.36 -3.79 -8.05
C GLY A 13 -7.11 -4.22 -8.83
N PRO A 14 -6.16 -3.31 -9.17
CA PRO A 14 -4.91 -3.70 -9.83
C PRO A 14 -4.03 -4.66 -9.02
N VAL A 15 -4.19 -4.67 -7.70
CA VAL A 15 -3.46 -5.54 -6.77
C VAL A 15 -4.20 -6.87 -6.58
N GLN A 16 -5.52 -6.91 -6.81
CA GLN A 16 -6.33 -8.12 -6.68
C GLN A 16 -5.85 -9.23 -7.62
N GLU A 17 -5.44 -8.90 -8.85
CA GLU A 17 -4.88 -9.90 -9.78
C GLU A 17 -3.57 -10.53 -9.26
N VAL A 18 -2.74 -9.74 -8.57
CA VAL A 18 -1.50 -10.22 -7.96
C VAL A 18 -1.81 -11.09 -6.74
N LEU A 19 -2.78 -10.67 -5.92
CA LEU A 19 -3.23 -11.45 -4.76
C LEU A 19 -3.80 -12.79 -5.20
N ASP A 20 -4.72 -12.81 -6.18
CA ASP A 20 -5.33 -14.03 -6.71
C ASP A 20 -4.29 -14.99 -7.31
N ALA A 21 -3.25 -14.47 -7.99
CA ALA A 21 -2.16 -15.28 -8.53
C ALA A 21 -1.31 -15.96 -7.45
N HIS A 22 -1.34 -15.45 -6.22
CA HIS A 22 -0.57 -15.94 -5.08
C HIS A 22 -1.45 -16.55 -3.98
N ASP A 23 -2.70 -16.90 -4.27
CA ASP A 23 -3.69 -17.36 -3.27
C ASP A 23 -3.83 -16.38 -2.08
N GLY A 24 -3.59 -15.09 -2.32
CA GLY A 24 -3.68 -14.00 -1.37
C GLY A 24 -5.09 -13.46 -1.24
N VAL A 25 -5.50 -13.11 -0.03
CA VAL A 25 -6.82 -12.55 0.25
C VAL A 25 -6.66 -11.27 1.07
N VAL A 26 -7.32 -10.20 0.65
CA VAL A 26 -7.47 -8.98 1.46
C VAL A 26 -8.76 -9.09 2.25
N ASN A 27 -8.67 -8.95 3.56
CA ASN A 27 -9.83 -8.87 4.42
C ASN A 27 -9.90 -7.49 5.08
N VAL A 28 -10.92 -6.71 4.73
CA VAL A 28 -11.20 -5.41 5.34
C VAL A 28 -11.91 -5.63 6.67
N ILE A 29 -11.33 -5.11 7.75
CA ILE A 29 -11.77 -5.35 9.12
C ILE A 29 -12.56 -4.16 9.67
N ASP A 30 -12.08 -2.94 9.42
CA ASP A 30 -12.72 -1.71 9.87
C ASP A 30 -12.43 -0.55 8.91
N THR A 31 -13.36 0.39 8.80
CA THR A 31 -13.23 1.61 7.99
C THR A 31 -13.69 2.87 8.74
N SER A 32 -13.74 2.77 10.06
CA SER A 32 -14.30 3.80 10.93
C SER A 32 -13.38 5.02 10.99
N ASP A 33 -13.97 6.22 11.02
CA ASP A 33 -13.25 7.49 11.13
C ASP A 33 -12.18 7.73 10.05
N GLY A 34 -12.34 7.08 8.88
CA GLY A 34 -11.36 7.15 7.78
C GLY A 34 -10.11 6.30 8.03
N ASN A 35 -10.07 5.49 9.09
CA ASN A 35 -9.00 4.55 9.35
C ASN A 35 -9.39 3.19 8.77
N ILE A 36 -8.61 2.70 7.83
CA ILE A 36 -8.81 1.40 7.19
C ILE A 36 -7.95 0.38 7.90
N MET A 37 -8.57 -0.60 8.56
CA MET A 37 -7.88 -1.77 9.10
C MET A 37 -8.10 -2.96 8.17
N LEU A 38 -7.04 -3.62 7.75
CA LEU A 38 -7.13 -4.79 6.89
C LEU A 38 -6.05 -5.83 7.23
N SER A 39 -6.28 -7.07 6.84
CA SER A 39 -5.29 -8.14 6.85
C SER A 39 -5.05 -8.66 5.44
N LEU A 40 -3.82 -9.12 5.21
CA LEU A 40 -3.50 -9.94 4.05
C LEU A 40 -3.33 -11.38 4.55
N ASP A 41 -4.16 -12.26 4.03
CA ASP A 41 -4.24 -13.66 4.40
C ASP A 41 -3.94 -14.55 3.18
N GLY A 42 -3.87 -15.87 3.39
CA GLY A 42 -3.56 -16.83 2.34
C GLY A 42 -2.07 -16.87 1.97
N GLY A 43 -1.74 -17.05 0.69
CA GLY A 43 -0.35 -17.15 0.22
C GLY A 43 0.43 -15.83 0.24
N CYS A 44 -0.23 -14.72 0.57
CA CYS A 44 0.43 -13.47 0.90
C CYS A 44 0.91 -13.42 2.36
N ASN A 45 0.35 -14.20 3.28
CA ASN A 45 0.80 -14.11 4.67
C ASN A 45 2.24 -14.65 4.81
N GLY A 46 3.21 -13.75 5.07
CA GLY A 46 4.61 -14.11 5.28
C GLY A 46 5.44 -14.38 4.01
N CYS A 47 4.95 -13.99 2.83
CA CYS A 47 5.73 -14.06 1.59
C CYS A 47 6.68 -12.86 1.46
N SER A 48 7.84 -13.04 0.81
CA SER A 48 8.83 -11.96 0.61
C SER A 48 8.29 -10.79 -0.23
N SER A 49 7.28 -11.06 -1.06
CA SER A 49 6.66 -10.05 -1.92
C SER A 49 5.56 -9.24 -1.21
N THR A 50 5.13 -9.68 -0.03
CA THR A 50 3.98 -9.08 0.64
C THR A 50 4.20 -7.64 1.09
N PRO A 51 5.40 -7.24 1.57
CA PRO A 51 5.66 -5.84 1.84
C PRO A 51 5.46 -4.95 0.61
N MET A 52 5.84 -5.41 -0.60
CA MET A 52 5.63 -4.64 -1.84
C MET A 52 4.14 -4.48 -2.17
N THR A 53 3.35 -5.54 -2.02
CA THR A 53 1.90 -5.51 -2.18
C THR A 53 1.24 -4.59 -1.16
N ALA A 54 1.63 -4.69 0.12
CA ALA A 54 1.13 -3.84 1.20
C ALA A 54 1.48 -2.36 0.98
N MET A 55 2.69 -2.06 0.47
CA MET A 55 3.08 -0.71 0.10
C MET A 55 2.19 -0.13 -1.01
N GLN A 56 1.87 -0.91 -2.05
CA GLN A 56 1.00 -0.46 -3.12
C GLN A 56 -0.43 -0.18 -2.64
N ILE A 57 -0.99 -1.08 -1.83
CA ILE A 57 -2.31 -0.91 -1.21
C ILE A 57 -2.33 0.36 -0.34
N TYR A 58 -1.34 0.53 0.53
CA TYR A 58 -1.21 1.70 1.39
C TYR A 58 -1.17 3.00 0.56
N TYR A 59 -0.33 3.04 -0.47
CA TYR A 59 -0.17 4.21 -1.33
C TYR A 59 -1.46 4.55 -2.09
N SER A 60 -2.15 3.56 -2.68
CA SER A 60 -3.40 3.78 -3.40
C SER A 60 -4.50 4.31 -2.48
N LEU A 61 -4.67 3.71 -1.29
CA LEU A 61 -5.70 4.12 -0.34
C LEU A 61 -5.41 5.47 0.31
N LYS A 62 -4.15 5.79 0.64
CA LYS A 62 -3.76 7.08 1.23
C LYS A 62 -3.91 8.26 0.27
N LYS A 63 -4.09 8.02 -1.03
CA LYS A 63 -4.41 9.08 -2.01
C LYS A 63 -5.87 9.54 -1.96
N LEU A 64 -6.74 8.77 -1.31
CA LEU A 64 -8.16 9.10 -1.19
C LEU A 64 -8.33 10.16 -0.10
N ASP A 65 -8.98 11.29 -0.41
CA ASP A 65 -9.14 12.44 0.52
C ASP A 65 -9.83 12.10 1.85
N HIS A 66 -10.63 11.03 1.87
CA HIS A 66 -11.41 10.62 3.04
C HIS A 66 -10.75 9.48 3.83
N VAL A 67 -9.56 9.04 3.42
CA VAL A 67 -8.75 8.06 4.16
C VAL A 67 -7.73 8.79 5.01
N ASN A 68 -7.84 8.60 6.32
CA ASN A 68 -6.92 9.15 7.30
C ASN A 68 -5.69 8.23 7.46
N ASP A 69 -5.91 6.93 7.67
CA ASP A 69 -4.83 5.98 7.88
C ASP A 69 -5.15 4.57 7.38
N VAL A 70 -4.12 3.77 7.09
CA VAL A 70 -4.24 2.38 6.63
C VAL A 70 -3.34 1.49 7.47
N ILE A 71 -3.95 0.52 8.15
CA ILE A 71 -3.31 -0.34 9.16
C ILE A 71 -3.42 -1.80 8.74
N PHE A 72 -2.27 -2.44 8.57
CA PHE A 72 -2.15 -3.89 8.35
C PHE A 72 -2.09 -4.58 9.71
N VAL A 73 -3.17 -5.23 10.14
CA VAL A 73 -3.26 -5.84 11.49
C VAL A 73 -2.29 -7.01 11.68
N ASN A 74 -1.90 -7.65 10.58
CA ASN A 74 -0.93 -8.74 10.51
C ASN A 74 0.54 -8.23 10.50
N GLY A 75 0.75 -6.91 10.48
CA GLY A 75 2.07 -6.29 10.60
C GLY A 75 2.90 -6.28 9.31
N GLU A 76 2.28 -6.49 8.15
CA GLU A 76 3.02 -6.63 6.89
C GLU A 76 3.55 -5.33 6.29
N LEU A 77 3.16 -4.20 6.88
CA LEU A 77 3.76 -2.91 6.59
C LEU A 77 4.33 -2.27 7.88
N PRO A 78 5.64 -2.42 8.13
CA PRO A 78 6.30 -1.82 9.28
C PRO A 78 6.23 -0.28 9.27
N GLU A 79 6.32 0.34 10.45
CA GLU A 79 6.23 1.79 10.63
C GLU A 79 7.25 2.59 9.81
N TYR A 80 8.47 2.09 9.67
CA TYR A 80 9.51 2.76 8.88
C TYR A 80 9.17 2.82 7.38
N MET A 81 8.53 1.78 6.82
CA MET A 81 8.08 1.80 5.42
C MET A 81 6.93 2.78 5.25
N ARG A 82 5.97 2.79 6.19
CA ARG A 82 4.85 3.74 6.19
C ARG A 82 5.36 5.18 6.16
N THR A 83 6.29 5.48 7.06
CA THR A 83 6.92 6.80 7.16
C THR A 83 7.62 7.19 5.85
N PHE A 84 8.33 6.26 5.22
CA PHE A 84 8.98 6.49 3.93
C PHE A 84 7.98 6.81 2.81
N ILE A 85 6.87 6.06 2.74
CA ILE A 85 5.82 6.30 1.75
C ILE A 85 5.11 7.64 2.02
N ASP A 86 4.79 7.95 3.27
CA ASP A 86 4.16 9.22 3.64
C ASP A 86 5.05 10.41 3.28
N GLN A 87 6.36 10.32 3.53
CA GLN A 87 7.33 11.35 3.13
C GLN A 87 7.41 11.49 1.61
N LYS A 88 7.43 10.37 0.87
CA LYS A 88 7.42 10.38 -0.58
C LYS A 88 6.15 11.01 -1.13
N MET A 89 4.99 10.64 -0.61
CA MET A 89 3.69 11.19 -1.00
C MET A 89 3.57 12.69 -0.70
N ALA A 90 4.03 13.13 0.47
CA ALA A 90 4.07 14.55 0.82
C ALA A 90 4.94 15.34 -0.16
N LYS A 91 6.12 14.81 -0.48
CA LYS A 91 7.04 15.41 -1.45
C LYS A 91 6.43 15.45 -2.87
N GLU A 92 5.78 14.38 -3.32
CA GLU A 92 5.05 14.33 -4.60
C GLU A 92 3.91 15.37 -4.66
N ALA A 93 3.20 15.58 -3.54
CA ALA A 93 2.13 16.57 -3.44
C ALA A 93 2.68 18.02 -3.46
N GLU A 94 3.86 18.26 -2.89
CA GLU A 94 4.53 19.57 -2.88
C GLU A 94 5.19 19.91 -4.23
N GLU A 95 5.75 18.91 -4.92
CA GLU A 95 6.56 19.14 -6.12
C GLU A 95 5.80 19.02 -7.45
N GLY A 96 4.53 18.56 -7.44
CA GLY A 96 3.80 18.19 -8.66
C GLY A 96 4.42 16.95 -9.34
N PRO A 97 3.74 16.33 -10.32
CA PRO A 97 4.26 15.11 -10.96
C PRO A 97 5.56 15.43 -11.69
N LYS A 98 6.69 15.08 -11.08
CA LYS A 98 7.99 15.09 -11.75
C LYS A 98 8.28 13.67 -12.21
N ASP A 99 8.16 13.50 -13.52
CA ASP A 99 8.73 12.40 -14.28
C ASP A 99 10.21 12.25 -13.86
N GLY A 100 10.55 11.23 -13.05
CA GLY A 100 11.94 11.06 -12.59
C GLY A 100 12.22 10.23 -11.33
N ASP A 101 11.26 9.49 -10.77
CA ASP A 101 11.57 8.53 -9.70
C ASP A 101 11.86 7.15 -10.30
N GLU A 102 13.01 7.04 -10.98
CA GLU A 102 13.60 5.74 -11.30
C GLU A 102 14.04 5.08 -9.98
N PRO A 103 13.57 3.86 -9.69
CA PRO A 103 13.97 3.14 -8.48
C PRO A 103 15.43 2.71 -8.64
N GLY A 104 16.33 3.49 -8.02
CA GLY A 104 17.71 3.15 -7.70
C GLY A 104 18.40 2.21 -8.69
N GLU A 105 19.02 2.77 -9.74
CA GLU A 105 20.15 2.08 -10.36
C GLU A 105 21.22 1.85 -9.28
N PRO A 106 21.62 0.61 -8.96
CA PRO A 106 22.84 0.41 -8.23
C PRO A 106 23.97 0.95 -9.10
N GLN A 107 24.76 1.87 -8.56
CA GLN A 107 26.03 2.30 -9.17
C GLN A 107 26.95 1.07 -9.22
N GLY A 108 26.81 0.32 -10.31
CA GLY A 108 27.56 -0.87 -10.61
C GLY A 108 28.92 -0.51 -11.17
N GLU A 109 29.92 -0.85 -10.37
CA GLU A 109 31.25 -1.28 -10.78
C GLU A 109 32.29 -0.20 -11.16
N ILE A 110 33.21 -0.01 -10.22
CA ILE A 110 34.62 0.29 -10.46
C ILE A 110 35.25 -0.75 -11.42
N VAL A 111 35.68 -0.31 -12.60
CA VAL A 111 36.87 -0.85 -13.31
C VAL A 111 37.51 0.23 -14.17
#